data_AF-A0A2G8PEH8-F1
#
_entry.id   AF-A0A2G8PEH8-F1
#
_cell.length_a   1.000
_cell.length_b   1.000
_cell.length_c   1.000
_cell.angle_alpha   90.00
_cell.angle_beta   90.00
_cell.angle_gamma   90.00
#
_symmetry.space_group_name_H-M   'P 1'
#
loop_
_entity.id
_entity.type
_entity.pdbx_description
1 polymer ?
#
loop_
_entity_poly.entity_id
_entity_poly.type
_entity_poly.pdbx_seq_one_letter_code
_entity_poly.pdbx_strand_id
1 'polypeptide(L)'
;MKVGDRVRVRTSVIVYHHPEHRNQPFDLKGMEGEVTAVIQDWNGRPISANFPFQVQFGNKFRAHLQADELEVIEASPSSEPAA
;
A
#
# COMPACT_ATOMS: atom_id res chain seq x y z
N MET A 1 2.48 4.78 8.52
CA MET A 1 2.39 3.57 7.69
C MET A 1 3.74 2.92 7.63
N LYS A 2 3.83 1.71 8.12
CA LYS A 2 5.01 0.84 8.10
C LYS A 2 4.66 -0.44 7.34
N VAL A 3 5.68 -1.22 7.00
CA VAL A 3 5.47 -2.55 6.43
C VAL A 3 4.71 -3.41 7.45
N GLY A 4 3.66 -4.10 7.01
CA GLY A 4 2.76 -4.89 7.85
C GLY A 4 1.53 -4.14 8.37
N ASP A 5 1.37 -2.85 8.10
CA ASP A 5 0.11 -2.15 8.41
C ASP A 5 -0.98 -2.57 7.43
N ARG A 6 -2.19 -2.83 7.95
CA ARG A 6 -3.38 -3.01 7.14
C ARG A 6 -3.97 -1.66 6.79
N VAL A 7 -4.15 -1.43 5.49
CA VAL A 7 -4.61 -0.16 4.94
C VAL A 7 -5.81 -0.34 4.03
N ARG A 8 -6.70 0.64 4.03
CA ARG A 8 -7.81 0.78 3.11
C ARG A 8 -7.55 1.91 2.15
N VAL A 9 -7.90 1.72 0.89
CA VAL A 9 -7.89 2.81 -0.09
C VAL A 9 -9.13 3.67 0.13
N ARG A 10 -8.97 4.94 0.53
CA ARG A 10 -10.10 5.85 0.76
C ARG A 10 -10.48 6.67 -0.47
N THR A 11 -9.51 6.92 -1.35
CA THR A 11 -9.67 7.73 -2.56
C THR A 11 -9.93 6.84 -3.78
N SER A 12 -10.55 7.38 -4.83
CA SER A 12 -10.69 6.66 -6.10
C SER A 12 -9.32 6.58 -6.79
N VAL A 13 -8.81 5.37 -6.98
CA VAL A 13 -7.52 5.11 -7.62
C VAL A 13 -7.73 4.09 -8.73
N ILE A 14 -7.68 4.58 -9.96
CA ILE A 14 -7.92 3.77 -11.15
C ILE A 14 -6.59 3.17 -11.63
N VAL A 15 -6.54 1.84 -11.68
CA VAL A 15 -5.38 1.08 -12.15
C VAL A 15 -5.74 0.24 -13.37
N TYR A 16 -4.73 -0.12 -14.17
CA TYR A 16 -4.89 -0.90 -15.39
C TYR A 16 -4.09 -2.22 -15.39
N HIS A 17 -3.31 -2.47 -14.34
CA HIS A 17 -2.45 -3.65 -14.18
C HIS A 17 -3.07 -4.71 -13.26
N HIS A 18 -4.37 -4.62 -12.99
CA HIS A 18 -5.08 -5.64 -12.21
C HIS A 18 -5.04 -6.98 -12.97
N PRO A 19 -4.63 -8.10 -12.35
CA PRO A 19 -4.42 -9.37 -13.04
C PRO A 19 -5.67 -9.93 -13.72
N GLU A 20 -6.85 -9.70 -13.11
CA GLU A 20 -8.17 -10.13 -13.64
C GLU A 20 -8.77 -9.12 -14.62
N HIS A 21 -8.35 -7.85 -14.56
CA HIS A 21 -8.88 -6.73 -15.36
C HIS A 21 -7.76 -6.02 -16.12
N ARG A 22 -6.95 -6.80 -16.86
CA ARG A 22 -5.81 -6.25 -17.60
C ARG A 22 -6.26 -5.22 -18.65
N ASN A 23 -5.59 -4.07 -18.68
CA ASN A 23 -5.89 -2.95 -19.57
C ASN A 23 -7.30 -2.36 -19.43
N GLN A 24 -8.02 -2.69 -18.35
CA GLN A 24 -9.32 -2.12 -18.03
C GLN A 24 -9.20 -1.22 -16.81
N PRO A 25 -9.92 -0.09 -16.76
CA PRO A 25 -9.93 0.78 -15.61
C PRO A 25 -10.57 0.04 -14.43
N PHE A 26 -9.80 -0.19 -13.37
CA PHE A 26 -10.28 -0.81 -12.15
C PHE A 26 -10.06 0.14 -10.97
N ASP A 27 -11.13 0.50 -10.27
CA ASP A 27 -11.05 1.39 -9.11
C ASP A 27 -10.73 0.60 -7.84
N LEU A 28 -9.68 0.99 -7.13
CA LEU A 28 -9.27 0.38 -5.88
C LEU A 28 -9.99 0.96 -4.66
N LYS A 29 -10.87 1.95 -4.81
CA LYS A 29 -11.58 2.59 -3.70
C LYS A 29 -12.30 1.57 -2.83
N GLY A 30 -12.05 1.65 -1.53
CA GLY A 30 -12.64 0.81 -0.52
C GLY A 30 -11.98 -0.56 -0.37
N MET A 31 -11.01 -0.91 -1.22
CA MET A 31 -10.25 -2.15 -1.09
C MET A 31 -9.27 -2.07 0.08
N GLU A 32 -9.07 -3.22 0.71
CA GLU A 32 -8.19 -3.40 1.85
C GLU A 32 -6.98 -4.23 1.43
N GLY A 33 -5.81 -3.86 1.93
CA GLY A 33 -4.56 -4.53 1.63
C GLY A 33 -3.54 -4.33 2.75
N GLU A 34 -2.37 -4.90 2.56
CA GLU A 34 -1.27 -4.81 3.51
C GLU A 34 -0.10 -4.07 2.88
N VAL A 35 0.51 -3.14 3.62
CA VAL A 35 1.72 -2.45 3.17
C VAL A 35 2.88 -3.44 3.17
N THR A 36 3.35 -3.80 1.98
CA THR A 36 4.47 -4.72 1.79
C THR A 36 5.83 -4.04 1.72
N ALA A 37 5.90 -2.78 1.26
CA ALA A 37 7.14 -2.03 1.20
C ALA A 37 6.89 -0.52 1.29
N VAL A 38 7.90 0.21 1.77
CA VAL A 38 7.92 1.68 1.78
C VAL A 38 9.19 2.15 1.05
N ILE A 39 9.01 2.65 -0.16
CA ILE A 39 10.04 2.98 -1.14
C ILE A 39 10.56 4.41 -0.86
N GLN A 40 11.44 4.53 0.14
CA GLN A 40 12.10 5.81 0.50
C GLN A 40 13.61 5.78 0.31
N ASP A 41 14.22 4.59 0.39
CA ASP A 41 15.64 4.39 0.18
C ASP A 41 15.87 3.16 -0.71
N TRP A 42 16.88 3.22 -1.56
CA TRP A 42 17.39 2.09 -2.31
C TRP A 42 18.90 1.95 -2.10
N ASN A 43 19.31 0.91 -1.37
CA ASN A 43 20.72 0.59 -1.10
C ASN A 43 21.53 1.78 -0.53
N GLY A 44 20.94 2.51 0.42
CA GLY A 44 21.55 3.67 1.06
C GLY A 44 21.48 4.95 0.23
N ARG A 45 20.68 4.96 -0.84
CA ARG A 45 20.41 6.15 -1.65
C ARG A 45 18.96 6.58 -1.47
N PRO A 46 18.70 7.81 -1.01
CA PRO A 46 17.34 8.32 -0.91
C PRO A 46 16.73 8.43 -2.31
N ILE A 47 15.49 7.96 -2.42
CA ILE A 47 14.72 7.96 -3.66
C ILE A 47 13.46 8.79 -3.48
N SER A 48 13.10 9.56 -4.51
CA SER A 48 11.96 10.46 -4.52
C SER A 48 10.75 9.80 -5.18
N ALA A 49 10.35 8.62 -4.71
CA ALA A 49 9.16 7.95 -5.24
C ALA A 49 7.90 8.73 -4.82
N ASN A 50 7.11 9.18 -5.79
CA ASN A 50 5.89 9.95 -5.54
C ASN A 50 4.80 9.09 -4.84
N PHE A 51 4.81 7.78 -5.11
CA PHE A 51 3.92 6.77 -4.52
C PHE A 51 4.74 5.73 -3.74
N PRO A 52 5.25 6.07 -2.54
CA PRO A 52 6.23 5.25 -1.86
C PRO A 52 5.63 4.00 -1.21
N PHE A 53 4.31 3.93 -1.00
CA PHE A 53 3.70 2.79 -0.30
C PHE A 53 3.29 1.71 -1.29
N GLN A 54 3.94 0.55 -1.20
CA GLN A 54 3.56 -0.61 -1.98
C GLN A 54 2.59 -1.47 -1.16
N VAL A 55 1.33 -1.51 -1.60
CA VAL A 55 0.27 -2.26 -0.94
C VAL A 55 -0.03 -3.52 -1.74
N GLN A 56 -0.07 -4.67 -1.07
CA GLN A 56 -0.51 -5.94 -1.62
C GLN A 56 -1.97 -6.19 -1.28
N PHE A 57 -2.75 -6.48 -2.32
CA PHE A 57 -4.15 -6.86 -2.21
C PHE A 57 -4.29 -8.33 -2.60
N GLY A 58 -4.83 -9.13 -1.69
CA GLY A 58 -5.12 -10.55 -1.91
C GLY A 58 -3.95 -11.34 -2.50
N ASN A 59 -4.21 -12.04 -3.60
CA ASN A 59 -3.43 -13.21 -4.00
C ASN A 59 -2.13 -12.91 -4.78
N LYS A 60 -1.86 -11.65 -5.15
CA LYS A 60 -0.60 -11.14 -5.78
C LYS A 60 -0.68 -9.72 -6.34
N PHE A 61 -1.84 -9.06 -6.32
CA PHE A 61 -1.96 -7.71 -6.88
C PHE A 61 -1.22 -6.72 -5.98
N ARG A 62 -0.35 -5.91 -6.58
CA ARG A 62 0.40 -4.86 -5.86
C ARG A 62 0.19 -3.53 -6.55
N ALA A 63 -0.08 -2.50 -5.78
CA ALA A 63 -0.17 -1.13 -6.28
C ALA A 63 0.71 -0.20 -5.44
N HIS A 64 1.21 0.84 -6.11
CA HIS A 64 1.93 1.92 -5.46
C HIS A 64 0.93 3.04 -5.19
N LEU A 65 0.87 3.46 -3.94
CA LEU A 65 -0.11 4.41 -3.43
C LEU A 65 0.59 5.49 -2.59
N GLN A 66 -0.09 6.61 -2.42
CA GLN A 66 0.36 7.71 -1.58
C GLN A 66 -0.27 7.59 -0.18
N ALA A 67 0.38 8.18 0.83
CA ALA A 67 -0.16 8.19 2.20
C ALA A 67 -1.56 8.81 2.28
N ASP A 68 -1.85 9.81 1.45
CA ASP A 68 -3.13 10.53 1.47
C ASP A 68 -4.28 9.73 0.83
N GLU A 69 -3.97 8.71 0.03
CA GLU A 69 -4.96 7.82 -0.59
C GLU A 69 -5.34 6.63 0.31
N LEU A 70 -4.54 6.42 1.35
CA LEU A 70 -4.61 5.27 2.24
C LEU A 70 -5.11 5.67 3.64
N GLU A 71 -5.83 4.77 4.27
CA GLU A 71 -6.30 4.87 5.65
C GLU A 71 -5.84 3.63 6.42
N VAL A 72 -5.20 3.80 7.58
CA VAL A 72 -4.75 2.65 8.39
C VAL A 72 -5.94 2.10 9.17
N ILE A 73 -6.30 0.84 8.91
CA ILE A 73 -7.43 0.16 9.57
C ILE A 73 -6.94 -0.54 10.83
N GLU A 74 -5.81 -1.25 10.71
CA GLU A 74 -5.13 -1.88 11.83
C GLU A 74 -3.65 -1.52 11.71
N ALA A 75 -3.18 -0.73 12.68
CA ALA A 75 -1.76 -0.55 12.88
C ALA A 75 -1.22 -1.85 13.45
N SER A 76 -0.17 -2.41 12.84
CA SER A 76 0.50 -3.56 13.43
C SER A 76 0.85 -3.24 14.89
N PRO A 77 0.50 -4.11 15.86
CA PRO A 77 0.67 -3.79 17.26
C PRO A 77 2.16 -3.56 17.50
N SER A 78 2.52 -2.31 17.77
CA SER A 78 3.81 -1.99 18.36
C SER A 78 3.82 -2.66 19.71
N SER A 79 4.49 -3.80 19.78
CA SER A 79 4.89 -4.44 21.02
C SER A 79 5.70 -3.43 21.83
N GLU A 80 5.18 -3.00 22.98
CA GLU A 80 5.98 -2.62 24.16
C GLU A 80 5.06 -2.46 25.39
N PRO A 81 5.49 -2.74 26.65
CA PRO A 81 6.69 -3.44 27.12
C PRO A 81 6.38 -4.70 27.94
N ALA A 82 7.28 -5.67 27.93
CA ALA A 82 7.34 -6.68 28.98
C ALA A 82 8.54 -6.38 29.89
N ALA A 83 8.19 -5.91 31.11
CA ALA A 83 8.97 -5.84 32.36
C ALA A 83 10.09 -4.79 32.47
#